data_AF-U2C1Q5-F1
#
_entry.id   AF-U2C1Q5-F1
#
_cell.length_a   1.000
_cell.length_b   1.000
_cell.length_c   1.000
_cell.angle_alpha   90.00
_cell.angle_beta   90.00
_cell.angle_gamma   90.00
#
_symmetry.space_group_name_H-M   'P 1'
#
loop_
_entity.id
_entity.type
_entity.pdbx_description
1 polymer ?
#
loop_
_entity_poly.entity_id
_entity_poly.type
_entity_poly.pdbx_seq_one_letter_code
_entity_poly.pdbx_strand_id
1 'polypeptide(L)'
;MKRSTIYLFIALHIEVALIFAGLTLLLFTYLRGEPGSIPIMTNILPASLISFSLGYLAGEYLPWAKLPPWARFWLGLGVFYAIFVISSLLGFYVMGLIYGNLSDDYWRLFYVFFLFTSILILLIGCVLGTALSRLRKF
;
A
#
# COMPACT_ATOMS: atom_id res chain seq x y z
N MET A 1 -6.10 21.45 3.85
CA MET A 1 -6.21 19.99 4.11
C MET A 1 -6.04 19.73 5.60
N LYS A 2 -6.81 18.79 6.17
CA LYS A 2 -6.66 18.41 7.58
C LYS A 2 -5.27 17.80 7.82
N ARG A 3 -4.70 17.96 9.02
CA ARG A 3 -3.40 17.36 9.38
C ARG A 3 -3.41 15.84 9.20
N SER A 4 -4.55 15.18 9.44
CA SER A 4 -4.76 13.75 9.14
C SER A 4 -4.52 13.41 7.68
N THR A 5 -5.05 14.22 6.76
CA THR A 5 -4.87 14.06 5.32
C THR A 5 -3.40 14.19 4.92
N ILE A 6 -2.66 15.14 5.51
CA ILE A 6 -1.21 15.30 5.25
C ILE A 6 -0.42 14.07 5.69
N TYR A 7 -0.68 13.54 6.89
CA TYR A 7 0.02 12.34 7.37
C TYR A 7 -0.29 11.10 6.52
N LEU A 8 -1.54 10.94 6.10
CA LEU A 8 -1.93 9.87 5.18
C LEU A 8 -1.27 10.01 3.81
N PHE A 9 -1.13 11.23 3.28
CA PHE A 9 -0.41 11.47 2.02
C PHE A 9 1.08 11.14 2.11
N ILE A 10 1.73 11.48 3.22
CA ILE A 10 3.14 11.14 3.46
C ILE A 10 3.29 9.62 3.53
N ALA A 11 2.43 8.93 4.29
CA ALA A 11 2.47 7.49 4.40
C ALA A 11 2.20 6.80 3.05
N LEU A 12 1.26 7.30 2.26
CA LEU A 12 0.97 6.84 0.90
C LEU A 12 2.16 7.02 -0.05
N HIS A 13 2.86 8.16 -0.01
CA HIS A 13 4.06 8.35 -0.83
C HIS A 13 5.15 7.35 -0.46
N ILE A 14 5.32 7.05 0.83
CA ILE A 14 6.27 6.05 1.30
C ILE A 14 5.81 4.64 0.86
N GLU A 15 4.52 4.33 0.92
CA GLU A 15 3.93 3.06 0.44
C GLU A 15 4.23 2.85 -1.04
N VAL A 16 3.93 3.85 -1.88
CA VAL A 16 4.17 3.78 -3.32
C VAL A 16 5.66 3.66 -3.62
N ALA A 17 6.52 4.39 -2.89
CA ALA A 17 7.97 4.27 -3.03
C ALA A 17 8.48 2.86 -2.64
N LEU A 18 7.90 2.24 -1.63
CA LEU A 18 8.25 0.88 -1.20
C LEU A 18 7.70 -0.21 -2.10
N ILE A 19 6.50 -0.04 -2.64
CA ILE A 19 5.96 -0.90 -3.69
C ILE A 19 6.92 -0.82 -4.90
N PHE A 20 7.34 0.38 -5.29
CA PHE A 20 8.29 0.58 -6.37
C PHE A 20 9.65 -0.05 -6.08
N ALA A 21 10.19 0.15 -4.86
CA ALA A 21 11.46 -0.42 -4.45
C ALA A 21 11.42 -1.96 -4.36
N GLY A 22 10.38 -2.53 -3.74
CA GLY A 22 10.18 -3.97 -3.61
C GLY A 22 10.01 -4.64 -4.97
N LEU A 23 9.28 -4.00 -5.90
CA LEU A 23 9.15 -4.48 -7.27
C LEU A 23 10.45 -4.33 -8.06
N THR A 24 11.21 -3.25 -7.88
CA THR A 24 12.54 -3.08 -8.49
C THR A 24 13.50 -4.16 -7.99
N LEU A 25 13.45 -4.50 -6.71
CA LEU A 25 14.27 -5.55 -6.11
C LEU A 25 13.90 -6.94 -6.65
N LEU A 26 12.59 -7.24 -6.74
CA LEU A 26 12.07 -8.44 -7.40
C LEU A 26 12.48 -8.51 -8.88
N LEU A 27 12.38 -7.39 -9.60
CA LEU A 27 12.84 -7.27 -10.99
C LEU A 27 14.34 -7.59 -11.10
N PHE A 28 15.16 -7.08 -10.18
CA PHE A 28 16.61 -7.29 -10.16
C PHE A 28 16.98 -8.74 -9.83
N THR A 29 16.23 -9.39 -8.93
CA THR A 29 16.39 -10.82 -8.64
C THR A 29 15.95 -11.72 -9.81
N TYR A 30 14.99 -11.27 -10.61
CA TYR A 30 14.41 -12.00 -11.73
C TYR A 30 15.19 -11.81 -13.05
N LEU A 31 15.74 -10.62 -13.29
CA LEU A 31 16.64 -10.29 -14.42
C LEU A 31 17.97 -11.07 -14.39
N ARG A 32 18.26 -11.80 -13.31
CA ARG A 32 19.34 -12.80 -13.27
C ARG A 32 19.00 -14.10 -14.02
N GLY A 33 17.82 -14.24 -14.66
CA GLY A 33 17.59 -15.36 -15.57
C GLY A 33 16.19 -15.64 -16.13
N GLU A 34 15.12 -14.85 -15.91
CA GLU A 34 13.78 -15.22 -16.40
C GLU A 34 12.98 -14.10 -17.14
N PRO A 35 12.04 -14.44 -18.05
CA PRO A 35 11.28 -13.51 -18.89
C PRO A 35 9.86 -13.22 -18.33
N GLY A 36 9.66 -12.05 -17.72
CA GLY A 36 8.43 -11.77 -16.94
C GLY A 36 8.37 -10.39 -16.26
N SER A 37 9.27 -9.48 -16.62
CA SER A 37 9.51 -8.18 -15.97
C SER A 37 8.48 -7.10 -16.30
N ILE A 38 7.89 -7.14 -17.50
CA ILE A 38 6.96 -6.12 -18.01
C ILE A 38 5.57 -6.18 -17.34
N PRO A 39 4.96 -7.37 -17.12
CA PRO A 39 3.65 -7.50 -16.48
C PRO A 39 3.55 -6.99 -15.04
N ILE A 40 4.65 -7.06 -14.31
CA ILE A 40 4.70 -6.71 -12.89
C ILE A 40 4.71 -5.18 -12.71
N MET A 41 5.39 -4.43 -13.59
CA MET A 41 5.41 -2.97 -13.54
C MET A 41 4.05 -2.34 -13.89
N THR A 42 3.25 -2.98 -14.76
CA THR A 42 1.89 -2.52 -15.09
C THR A 42 0.92 -2.56 -13.90
N ASN A 43 1.25 -3.31 -12.85
CA ASN A 43 0.46 -3.44 -11.62
C ASN A 43 0.60 -2.18 -10.70
N ILE A 44 1.70 -1.45 -10.81
CA ILE A 44 2.05 -0.31 -9.95
C ILE A 44 1.10 0.86 -10.16
N LEU A 45 0.79 1.17 -11.42
CA LEU A 45 0.00 2.36 -11.76
C LEU A 45 -1.44 2.27 -11.23
N PRO A 46 -2.18 1.16 -11.47
CA PRO A 46 -3.53 0.99 -10.92
C PRO A 46 -3.53 0.93 -9.39
N ALA A 47 -2.64 0.15 -8.80
CA ALA A 47 -2.57 -0.01 -7.34
C ALA A 47 -2.27 1.32 -6.65
N SER A 48 -1.31 2.10 -7.16
CA SER A 48 -0.96 3.41 -6.59
C SER A 48 -2.11 4.43 -6.71
N LEU A 49 -2.80 4.50 -7.84
CA LEU A 49 -3.97 5.38 -8.04
C LEU A 49 -5.11 5.05 -7.05
N ILE A 50 -5.36 3.76 -6.81
CA ILE A 50 -6.36 3.29 -5.85
C ILE A 50 -5.92 3.62 -4.42
N SER A 51 -4.67 3.33 -4.06
CA SER A 51 -4.12 3.67 -2.75
C SER A 51 -4.24 5.17 -2.47
N PHE A 52 -3.86 6.03 -3.43
CA PHE A 52 -3.97 7.49 -3.31
C PHE A 52 -5.40 7.95 -3.08
N SER A 53 -6.34 7.40 -3.86
CA SER A 53 -7.76 7.75 -3.76
C SER A 53 -8.34 7.35 -2.40
N LEU A 54 -8.05 6.12 -1.95
CA LEU A 54 -8.54 5.61 -0.66
C LEU A 54 -7.93 6.34 0.53
N GLY A 55 -6.63 6.66 0.50
CA GLY A 55 -6.00 7.40 1.59
C GLY A 55 -6.42 8.87 1.65
N TYR A 56 -6.74 9.51 0.52
CA TYR A 56 -7.39 10.82 0.52
C TYR A 56 -8.76 10.76 1.19
N LEU A 57 -9.61 9.81 0.79
CA LEU A 57 -10.94 9.62 1.38
C LEU A 57 -10.85 9.35 2.89
N ALA A 58 -9.94 8.47 3.29
CA ALA A 58 -9.68 8.20 4.71
C ALA A 58 -9.22 9.45 5.47
N GLY A 59 -8.35 10.28 4.89
CA GLY A 59 -7.85 11.47 5.55
C GLY A 59 -8.91 12.54 5.77
N GLU A 60 -9.80 12.69 4.78
CA GLU A 60 -10.78 13.77 4.73
C GLU A 60 -12.08 13.42 5.48
N TYR A 61 -12.57 12.18 5.37
CA TYR A 61 -13.88 11.79 5.89
C TYR A 61 -13.83 11.13 7.27
N LEU A 62 -12.72 10.50 7.68
CA LEU A 62 -12.66 9.91 9.02
C LEU A 62 -12.54 11.00 10.10
N PRO A 63 -13.32 10.91 11.20
CA PRO A 63 -13.33 11.91 12.27
C PRO A 63 -12.15 11.71 13.23
N TRP A 64 -10.91 11.71 12.71
CA TRP A 64 -9.68 11.46 13.47
C TRP A 64 -9.61 12.26 14.77
N ALA A 65 -9.91 13.56 14.72
CA ALA A 65 -9.86 14.45 15.89
C ALA A 65 -10.88 14.12 16.99
N LYS A 66 -11.98 13.41 16.68
CA LYS A 66 -13.01 13.02 17.67
C LYS A 66 -12.64 11.73 18.41
N LEU A 67 -11.79 10.90 17.83
CA LEU A 67 -11.37 9.63 18.40
C LEU A 67 -10.32 9.82 19.51
N PRO A 68 -10.28 8.93 20.52
CA PRO A 68 -9.19 8.91 21.50
C PRO A 68 -7.86 8.48 20.83
N PRO A 69 -6.69 8.87 21.38
CA PRO A 69 -5.37 8.61 20.78
C PRO A 69 -5.11 7.14 20.44
N TRP A 70 -5.51 6.22 21.31
CA TRP A 70 -5.34 4.77 21.09
C TRP A 70 -6.17 4.28 19.89
N ALA A 71 -7.42 4.76 19.75
CA ALA A 71 -8.29 4.38 18.64
C ALA A 71 -7.76 4.95 17.31
N ARG A 72 -7.17 6.15 17.31
CA ARG A 72 -6.52 6.72 16.12
C ARG A 72 -5.33 5.89 15.66
N PHE A 73 -4.56 5.33 16.59
CA PHE A 73 -3.43 4.45 16.26
C PHE A 73 -3.93 3.21 15.51
N TRP A 74 -4.85 2.45 16.12
CA TRP A 74 -5.35 1.21 15.52
C TRP A 74 -6.15 1.45 14.23
N LEU A 75 -6.93 2.52 14.18
CA LEU A 75 -7.67 2.88 12.99
C LEU A 75 -6.72 3.35 11.87
N GLY A 76 -5.66 4.10 12.20
CA GLY A 76 -4.61 4.47 11.26
C GLY A 76 -3.88 3.27 10.67
N LEU A 77 -3.43 2.36 11.53
CA LEU A 77 -2.80 1.10 11.14
C LEU A 77 -3.72 0.24 10.27
N GLY A 78 -4.96 0.05 10.71
CA GLY A 78 -5.95 -0.79 10.02
C GLY A 78 -6.36 -0.21 8.66
N VAL A 79 -6.61 1.10 8.59
CA VAL A 79 -6.95 1.77 7.33
C VAL A 79 -5.79 1.67 6.34
N PHE A 80 -4.57 1.94 6.80
CA PHE A 80 -3.40 1.90 5.92
C PHE A 80 -3.13 0.48 5.40
N TYR A 81 -3.23 -0.52 6.27
CA TYR A 81 -3.12 -1.91 5.86
C TYR A 81 -4.24 -2.34 4.91
N ALA A 82 -5.49 -1.93 5.16
CA ALA A 82 -6.62 -2.24 4.28
C ALA A 82 -6.45 -1.62 2.88
N ILE A 83 -5.95 -0.39 2.81
CA ILE A 83 -5.64 0.28 1.54
C ILE A 83 -4.65 -0.54 0.73
N PHE A 84 -3.55 -0.97 1.35
CA PHE A 84 -2.56 -1.81 0.71
C PHE A 84 -3.11 -3.15 0.22
N VAL A 85 -3.90 -3.83 1.05
CA VAL A 85 -4.49 -5.13 0.67
C VAL A 85 -5.41 -4.97 -0.54
N ILE A 86 -6.28 -3.95 -0.52
CA ILE A 86 -7.20 -3.69 -1.62
C ILE A 86 -6.43 -3.31 -2.90
N SER A 87 -5.43 -2.43 -2.79
CA SER A 87 -4.67 -1.96 -3.96
C SER A 87 -3.83 -3.07 -4.59
N SER A 88 -3.17 -3.90 -3.77
CA SER A 88 -2.38 -5.04 -4.25
C SER A 88 -3.25 -6.11 -4.92
N LEU A 89 -4.42 -6.44 -4.36
CA LEU A 89 -5.36 -7.37 -4.97
C LEU A 89 -5.92 -6.83 -6.28
N LEU A 90 -6.36 -5.56 -6.33
CA LEU A 90 -6.91 -4.99 -7.55
C LEU A 90 -5.86 -4.87 -8.64
N GLY A 91 -4.65 -4.47 -8.28
CA GLY A 91 -3.56 -4.36 -9.24
C GLY A 91 -3.19 -5.73 -9.85
N PHE A 92 -3.14 -6.80 -9.03
CA PHE A 92 -2.95 -8.16 -9.53
C PHE A 92 -4.11 -8.67 -10.37
N TYR A 93 -5.35 -8.33 -10.01
CA TYR A 93 -6.52 -8.64 -10.81
C TYR A 93 -6.45 -7.98 -12.20
N VAL A 94 -6.09 -6.70 -12.28
CA VAL A 94 -5.89 -5.98 -13.55
C VAL A 94 -4.78 -6.63 -14.38
N MET A 95 -3.70 -7.08 -13.75
CA MET A 95 -2.64 -7.82 -14.43
C MET A 95 -3.15 -9.14 -15.04
N GLY A 96 -3.99 -9.90 -14.31
CA GLY A 96 -4.64 -11.10 -14.85
C GLY A 96 -5.58 -10.82 -16.02
N LEU A 97 -6.23 -9.66 -16.05
CA LEU A 97 -7.05 -9.24 -17.20
C LEU A 97 -6.19 -8.88 -18.43
N ILE A 98 -5.04 -8.24 -18.23
CA ILE A 98 -4.17 -7.77 -19.33
C ILE A 98 -3.36 -8.93 -19.94
N TYR A 99 -2.81 -9.82 -19.11
CA TYR A 99 -1.89 -10.87 -19.55
C TYR A 99 -2.55 -12.25 -19.69
N GLY A 100 -3.85 -12.36 -19.41
CA GLY A 100 -4.56 -13.64 -19.37
C GLY A 100 -4.30 -14.41 -18.08
N ASN A 101 -4.70 -15.68 -18.05
CA ASN A 101 -4.62 -16.52 -16.85
C ASN A 101 -3.18 -16.53 -16.30
N LEU A 102 -3.00 -15.98 -15.09
CA LEU A 102 -1.73 -15.97 -14.39
C LEU A 102 -1.34 -17.41 -14.05
N SER A 103 -0.19 -17.88 -14.54
CA SER A 103 0.36 -19.19 -14.17
C SER A 103 0.65 -19.26 -12.66
N ASP A 104 0.78 -20.48 -12.12
CA ASP A 104 1.08 -20.70 -10.69
C ASP A 104 2.35 -19.96 -10.21
N ASP A 105 3.32 -19.73 -11.09
CA ASP A 105 4.53 -18.96 -10.79
C ASP A 105 4.21 -17.49 -10.45
N TYR A 106 3.22 -16.87 -11.11
CA TYR A 106 2.80 -15.50 -10.80
C TYR A 106 2.06 -15.41 -9.46
N TRP A 107 1.27 -16.43 -9.11
CA TRP A 107 0.65 -16.50 -7.79
C TRP A 107 1.69 -16.67 -6.70
N ARG A 108 2.71 -17.51 -6.90
CA ARG A 108 3.84 -17.63 -5.96
C ARG A 108 4.58 -16.29 -5.80
N LEU A 109 4.82 -15.58 -6.90
CA LEU A 109 5.42 -14.25 -6.88
C LEU A 109 4.56 -13.23 -6.12
N PHE A 110 3.24 -13.24 -6.33
CA PHE A 110 2.29 -12.42 -5.59
C PHE A 110 2.40 -12.66 -4.10
N TYR A 111 2.37 -13.93 -3.66
CA TYR A 111 2.46 -14.25 -2.24
C TYR A 111 3.77 -13.77 -1.63
N VAL A 112 4.91 -13.96 -2.30
CA VAL A 112 6.21 -13.47 -1.82
C VAL A 112 6.22 -11.94 -1.73
N PHE A 113 5.76 -11.25 -2.78
CA PHE A 113 5.65 -9.79 -2.80
C PHE A 113 4.72 -9.27 -1.70
N PHE A 114 3.53 -9.85 -1.58
CA PHE A 114 2.52 -9.45 -0.61
C PHE A 114 3.02 -9.63 0.82
N LEU A 115 3.63 -10.78 1.13
CA LEU A 115 4.10 -11.10 2.47
C LEU A 115 5.30 -10.23 2.87
N PHE A 116 6.26 -10.04 1.96
CA PHE A 116 7.42 -9.16 2.20
C PHE A 116 6.99 -7.71 2.39
N THR A 117 6.15 -7.19 1.49
CA THR A 117 5.71 -5.79 1.53
C THR A 117 4.76 -5.54 2.71
N SER A 118 3.96 -6.53 3.13
CA SER A 118 3.10 -6.44 4.31
C SER A 118 3.88 -6.13 5.59
N ILE A 119 5.06 -6.72 5.78
CA ILE A 119 5.91 -6.46 6.96
C ILE A 119 6.33 -4.98 6.99
N LEU A 120 6.77 -4.46 5.84
CA LEU A 120 7.20 -3.07 5.71
C LEU A 120 6.03 -2.09 5.89
N ILE A 121 4.85 -2.46 5.40
CA ILE A 121 3.64 -1.65 5.50
C ILE A 121 3.08 -1.64 6.92
N LEU A 122 3.17 -2.75 7.65
CA LEU A 122 2.86 -2.78 9.08
C LEU A 122 3.77 -1.83 9.87
N LEU A 123 5.07 -1.81 9.58
CA LEU A 123 6.01 -0.88 10.22
C LEU A 123 5.63 0.58 9.94
N ILE A 124 5.28 0.91 8.71
CA ILE A 124 4.84 2.27 8.34
C ILE A 124 3.48 2.61 8.93
N GLY A 125 2.54 1.67 8.90
CA GLY A 125 1.23 1.81 9.51
C GLY A 125 1.34 2.07 11.01
N CYS A 126 2.32 1.47 11.70
CA CYS A 126 2.64 1.78 13.09
C CYS A 126 3.15 3.22 13.22
N VAL A 127 4.09 3.67 12.37
CA VAL A 127 4.59 5.05 12.37
C VAL A 127 3.44 6.05 12.11
N LEU A 128 2.61 5.81 11.10
CA LEU A 128 1.43 6.62 10.79
C LEU A 128 0.43 6.62 11.95
N GLY A 129 0.14 5.46 12.52
CA GLY A 129 -0.72 5.32 13.69
C GLY A 129 -0.21 6.15 14.87
N THR A 130 1.11 6.16 15.11
CA THR A 130 1.70 7.02 16.16
C THR A 130 1.62 8.50 15.84
N ALA A 131 1.76 8.90 14.57
CA ALA A 131 1.58 10.28 14.15
C ALA A 131 0.11 10.73 14.34
N LEU A 132 -0.85 9.90 13.96
CA LEU A 132 -2.28 10.15 14.10
C LEU A 132 -2.72 10.18 15.57
N SER A 133 -2.15 9.32 16.42
CA SER A 133 -2.47 9.33 17.87
C SER A 133 -2.03 10.62 18.56
N ARG A 134 -0.93 11.22 18.09
CA ARG A 134 -0.39 12.50 18.59
C ARG A 134 -1.06 13.74 18.02
N LEU A 135 -2.08 13.61 17.16
CA LEU A 135 -2.86 14.77 16.69
C LEU A 135 -3.47 15.52 17.89
N ARG A 136 -3.00 16.74 18.17
CA ARG A 136 -3.64 17.59 19.20
C ARG A 136 -5.02 18.03 18.71
N LYS A 137 -6.04 17.95 19.58
CA LYS A 137 -7.30 18.68 19.39
C LYS A 137 -6.94 20.17 19.41
N PHE A 138 -7.31 20.89 18.36
CA PHE A 138 -7.51 22.34 18.45
C PHE A 138 -8.90 22.57 19.05
#